data_AF-A0A5N5HZ02-F1
#
_entry.id   AF-A0A5N5HZ02-F1
#
_cell.length_a   1.000
_cell.length_b   1.000
_cell.length_c   1.000
_cell.angle_alpha   90.00
_cell.angle_beta   90.00
_cell.angle_gamma   90.00
#
_symmetry.space_group_name_H-M   'P 1'
#
loop_
_entity.id
_entity.type
_entity.pdbx_description
1 polymer ?
#
loop_
_entity_poly.entity_id
_entity_poly.type
_entity_poly.pdbx_seq_one_letter_code
_entity_poly.pdbx_strand_id
1 'polypeptide(L)'
;MQAVRKGLEKVEQELAASENDGAIYAGFQKVRNTDDIWSYGLILLLAGRNADSLSQYFGEDPARCPFEQVTQVLFVFVKMFKKSREENERLAEAEKKKLEREAIKDRTVTNSSARKDDVK
;
A
#
# COMPACT_ATOMS: atom_id res chain seq x y z
N MET A 1 5.04 -17.98 3.91
CA MET A 1 6.38 -17.38 4.14
C MET A 1 7.04 -17.72 5.49
N GLN A 2 6.31 -17.99 6.57
CA GLN A 2 6.93 -18.18 7.91
C GLN A 2 7.98 -19.30 8.00
N ALA A 3 7.78 -20.44 7.33
CA ALA A 3 8.74 -21.55 7.36
C ALA A 3 10.07 -21.18 6.67
N VAL A 4 9.99 -20.53 5.50
CA VAL A 4 11.15 -20.03 4.75
C VAL A 4 11.88 -18.96 5.57
N ARG A 5 11.14 -18.01 6.16
CA ARG A 5 11.68 -17.00 7.06
C ARG A 5 12.42 -17.64 8.25
N LYS A 6 11.77 -18.57 8.96
CA LYS A 6 12.38 -19.24 10.12
C LYS A 6 13.61 -20.06 9.72
N GLY A 7 13.59 -20.65 8.53
CA GLY A 7 14.75 -21.31 7.94
C GLY A 7 15.89 -20.33 7.76
N LEU A 8 15.65 -19.21 7.08
CA LEU A 8 16.68 -18.21 6.80
C LEU A 8 17.21 -17.53 8.06
N GLU A 9 16.34 -17.18 9.01
CA GLU A 9 16.73 -16.65 10.33
C GLU A 9 17.65 -17.63 11.08
N LYS A 10 17.39 -18.94 10.98
CA LYS A 10 18.28 -19.95 11.57
C LYS A 10 19.62 -20.01 10.85
N VAL A 11 19.66 -19.97 9.52
CA VAL A 11 20.95 -20.00 8.81
C VAL A 11 21.79 -18.75 9.11
N GLU A 12 21.16 -17.59 9.30
CA GLU A 12 21.87 -16.38 9.79
C GLU A 12 22.42 -16.55 11.21
N GLN A 13 21.65 -17.17 12.12
CA GLN A 13 22.09 -17.47 13.48
C GLN A 13 23.28 -18.44 13.49
N GLU A 14 23.22 -19.51 12.70
CA GLU A 14 24.31 -20.49 12.57
C GLU A 14 25.55 -19.86 11.94
N LEU A 15 25.39 -18.99 10.93
CA LEU A 15 26.49 -18.24 10.34
C LEU A 15 27.20 -17.37 11.39
N ALA A 16 26.45 -16.61 12.19
CA ALA A 16 26.98 -15.77 13.26
C ALA A 16 27.66 -16.60 14.37
N ALA A 17 27.08 -17.75 14.74
CA ALA A 17 27.66 -18.66 15.72
C ALA A 17 28.98 -19.26 15.23
N SER A 18 29.10 -19.53 13.92
CA SER A 18 30.28 -20.15 13.32
C SER A 18 31.49 -19.22 13.14
N GLU A 19 31.41 -17.93 13.49
CA GLU A 19 32.47 -16.93 13.22
C GLU A 19 33.89 -17.37 13.65
N ASN A 20 34.01 -18.16 14.72
CA ASN A 20 35.29 -18.66 15.23
C ASN A 20 35.66 -20.08 14.76
N ASP A 21 34.83 -20.71 13.92
CA ASP A 21 34.97 -22.12 13.51
C ASP A 21 35.84 -22.31 12.26
N GLY A 22 36.52 -21.26 11.80
CA GLY A 22 37.52 -21.29 10.73
C GLY A 22 36.97 -21.84 9.41
N ALA A 23 37.27 -23.11 9.10
CA ALA A 23 36.86 -23.75 7.85
C ALA A 23 35.33 -23.83 7.69
N ILE A 24 34.60 -23.96 8.79
CA ILE A 24 33.13 -24.01 8.77
C ILE A 24 32.57 -22.63 8.38
N TYR A 25 33.06 -21.56 8.99
CA TYR A 25 32.72 -20.18 8.63
C TYR A 25 33.01 -19.88 7.16
N ALA A 26 34.18 -20.28 6.67
CA ALA A 26 34.57 -20.11 5.28
C ALA A 26 33.63 -20.85 4.31
N GLY A 27 33.13 -22.03 4.72
CA GLY A 27 32.10 -22.77 3.99
C GLY A 27 30.80 -21.99 3.88
N PHE A 28 30.27 -21.49 5.00
CA PHE A 28 29.05 -20.68 5.01
C PHE A 28 29.19 -19.39 4.19
N GLN A 29 30.31 -18.67 4.34
CA GLN A 29 30.58 -17.45 3.57
C GLN A 29 30.71 -17.71 2.08
N LYS A 30 31.28 -18.85 1.69
CA LYS A 30 31.36 -19.22 0.28
C LYS A 30 29.96 -19.39 -0.31
N VAL A 31 29.09 -20.17 0.34
CA VAL A 31 27.69 -20.37 -0.08
C VAL A 31 26.90 -19.06 -0.10
N ARG A 32 27.12 -18.18 0.89
CA ARG A 32 26.50 -16.84 0.94
C ARG A 32 26.87 -15.96 -0.25
N ASN A 33 28.13 -15.99 -0.66
CA ASN A 33 28.67 -15.09 -1.69
C ASN A 33 28.55 -15.63 -3.12
N THR A 34 28.30 -16.94 -3.30
CA THR A 34 28.18 -17.55 -4.63
C THR A 34 26.76 -17.62 -5.16
N ASP A 35 25.74 -17.50 -4.32
CA ASP A 35 24.36 -17.72 -4.72
C ASP A 35 23.51 -16.45 -4.61
N ASP A 36 22.93 -16.02 -5.74
CA ASP A 36 21.86 -15.01 -5.77
C ASP A 36 20.67 -15.41 -4.88
N ILE A 37 20.53 -16.70 -4.59
CA ILE A 37 19.51 -17.27 -3.71
C ILE A 37 19.52 -16.59 -2.33
N TRP A 38 20.67 -16.19 -1.81
CA TRP A 38 20.77 -15.48 -0.53
C TRP A 38 20.21 -14.07 -0.59
N SER A 39 20.47 -13.34 -1.69
CA SER A 39 19.94 -11.98 -1.85
C SER A 39 18.42 -12.00 -2.04
N TYR A 40 17.90 -12.90 -2.88
CA TYR A 40 16.46 -13.12 -3.03
C TYR A 40 15.82 -13.61 -1.74
N GLY A 41 16.48 -14.50 -1.00
CA GLY A 41 16.05 -14.98 0.31
C GLY A 41 15.88 -13.84 1.31
N LEU A 42 16.85 -12.92 1.37
CA LEU A 42 16.78 -11.77 2.27
C LEU A 42 15.61 -10.83 1.92
N ILE A 43 15.40 -10.55 0.63
CA ILE A 43 14.25 -9.74 0.17
C ILE A 43 12.93 -10.39 0.59
N LEU A 44 12.82 -11.71 0.38
CA LEU A 44 11.64 -12.50 0.76
C LEU A 44 11.42 -12.54 2.28
N LEU A 45 12.49 -12.62 3.06
CA LEU A 45 12.46 -12.55 4.53
C LEU A 45 11.93 -11.19 4.99
N LEU A 46 12.49 -10.10 4.48
CA LEU A 46 12.08 -8.74 4.82
C LEU A 46 10.63 -8.47 4.41
N ALA A 47 10.21 -8.89 3.22
CA ALA A 47 8.84 -8.77 2.77
C ALA A 47 7.86 -9.55 3.65
N GLY A 48 8.21 -10.77 4.05
CA GLY A 48 7.43 -11.59 4.97
C GLY A 48 7.30 -10.94 6.35
N ARG A 49 8.40 -10.41 6.91
CA ARG A 49 8.40 -9.67 8.18
C ARG A 49 7.51 -8.43 8.12
N ASN A 50 7.59 -7.67 7.03
CA ASN A 50 6.76 -6.48 6.87
C ASN A 50 5.27 -6.82 6.81
N ALA A 51 4.91 -7.92 6.16
CA ALA A 51 3.53 -8.40 6.14
C ALA A 51 3.06 -8.83 7.55
N ASP A 52 3.87 -9.59 8.28
CA ASP A 52 3.57 -10.00 9.66
C ASP A 52 3.39 -8.77 10.58
N SER A 53 4.31 -7.80 10.51
CA SER A 53 4.23 -6.54 11.28
C SER A 53 2.99 -5.72 10.91
N LEU A 54 2.60 -5.70 9.64
CA LEU A 54 1.40 -4.99 9.18
C LEU A 54 0.13 -5.64 9.74
N SER A 55 0.05 -6.97 9.74
CA SER A 55 -1.05 -7.69 10.39
C SER A 55 -1.14 -7.35 11.87
N GLN A 56 -0.02 -7.36 12.60
CA GLN A 56 0.02 -6.98 14.01
C GLN A 56 -0.42 -5.54 14.26
N TYR A 57 -0.02 -4.62 13.39
CA TYR A 57 -0.41 -3.20 13.49
C TYR A 57 -1.94 -3.02 13.45
N PHE A 58 -2.65 -3.84 12.67
CA PHE A 58 -4.10 -3.83 12.61
C PHE A 58 -4.78 -4.73 13.67
N GLY A 59 -4.02 -5.31 14.60
CA GLY A 59 -4.53 -6.20 15.64
C GLY A 59 -4.87 -7.61 15.14
N GLU A 60 -4.44 -7.97 13.93
CA GLU A 60 -4.61 -9.30 13.38
C GLU A 60 -3.47 -10.23 13.82
N ASP A 61 -3.79 -11.53 13.92
CA ASP A 61 -2.78 -12.56 14.13
C ASP A 61 -2.05 -12.87 12.81
N PRO A 62 -0.72 -12.66 12.70
CA PRO A 62 0.05 -13.00 11.50
C PRO A 62 -0.09 -14.46 11.05
N ALA A 63 -0.35 -15.39 11.96
CA ALA A 63 -0.58 -16.80 11.59
C ALA A 63 -1.89 -16.99 10.80
N ARG A 64 -2.82 -16.05 10.90
CA ARG A 64 -4.12 -16.03 10.22
C ARG A 64 -4.14 -15.12 8.99
N CYS A 65 -3.05 -14.39 8.72
CA CYS A 65 -2.91 -13.49 7.58
C CYS A 65 -1.69 -13.89 6.73
N PRO A 66 -1.83 -14.87 5.81
CA PRO A 66 -0.77 -15.24 4.89
C PRO A 66 -0.29 -14.03 4.06
N PHE A 67 0.99 -14.05 3.68
CA PHE A 67 1.61 -12.99 2.88
C PHE A 67 0.81 -12.64 1.62
N GLU A 68 0.28 -13.66 0.94
CA GLU A 68 -0.53 -13.54 -0.27
C GLU A 68 -1.84 -12.79 0.01
N GLN A 69 -2.46 -13.04 1.16
CA GLN A 69 -3.67 -12.32 1.57
C GLN A 69 -3.36 -10.85 1.86
N VAL A 70 -2.27 -10.58 2.61
CA VAL A 70 -1.86 -9.21 2.95
C VAL A 70 -1.57 -8.40 1.67
N THR A 71 -0.80 -8.97 0.74
CA THR A 71 -0.48 -8.33 -0.54
C THR A 71 -1.71 -8.14 -1.42
N GLN A 72 -2.62 -9.11 -1.46
CA GLN A 72 -3.89 -9.00 -2.20
C GLN A 72 -4.76 -7.86 -1.66
N VAL A 73 -4.92 -7.76 -0.34
CA VAL A 73 -5.71 -6.70 0.31
C VAL A 73 -5.12 -5.33 -0.02
N LEU A 74 -3.81 -5.16 0.11
CA LEU A 74 -3.13 -3.90 -0.24
C LEU A 74 -3.32 -3.55 -1.73
N PHE A 75 -3.18 -4.53 -2.62
CA PHE A 75 -3.37 -4.33 -4.04
C PHE A 75 -4.80 -3.85 -4.36
N VAL A 76 -5.81 -4.52 -3.82
CA VAL A 76 -7.22 -4.16 -4.00
C VAL A 76 -7.50 -2.77 -3.42
N PHE A 77 -7.00 -2.48 -2.22
CA PHE A 77 -7.15 -1.18 -1.57
C PHE A 77 -6.58 -0.06 -2.44
N VAL A 78 -5.32 -0.16 -2.87
CA VAL A 78 -4.67 0.87 -3.70
C VAL A 78 -5.43 1.06 -5.03
N LYS A 79 -5.87 -0.03 -5.65
CA LYS A 79 -6.66 0.01 -6.89
C LYS A 79 -7.98 0.75 -6.68
N MET A 80 -8.73 0.41 -5.64
CA MET A 80 -10.02 1.03 -5.32
C MET A 80 -9.83 2.50 -4.93
N PHE A 81 -8.83 2.80 -4.10
CA PHE A 81 -8.54 4.16 -3.65
C PHE A 81 -8.24 5.11 -4.82
N LYS A 82 -7.41 4.68 -5.78
CA LYS A 82 -7.14 5.46 -6.99
C LYS A 82 -8.41 5.73 -7.80
N LYS A 83 -9.22 4.71 -8.02
CA LYS A 83 -10.50 4.83 -8.74
C LYS A 83 -11.46 5.79 -8.04
N SER A 84 -11.62 5.67 -6.72
CA SER A 84 -12.50 6.56 -5.95
C SER A 84 -12.01 8.00 -5.96
N ARG A 85 -10.69 8.24 -6.00
CA ARG A 85 -10.15 9.60 -6.11
C ARG A 85 -10.56 10.25 -7.44
N GLU A 86 -10.41 9.54 -8.55
CA GLU A 86 -10.81 10.02 -9.87
C GLU A 86 -12.33 10.28 -9.94
N GLU A 87 -13.12 9.39 -9.35
CA GLU A 87 -14.57 9.55 -9.29
C GLU A 87 -14.99 10.77 -8.45
N ASN A 88 -14.35 10.99 -7.30
CA ASN A 88 -14.60 12.14 -6.44
C ASN A 88 -14.25 13.46 -7.13
N GLU A 89 -13.13 13.52 -7.85
CA GLU A 89 -12.75 14.72 -8.63
C GLU A 89 -13.81 15.04 -9.69
N ARG A 90 -14.28 14.03 -10.43
CA ARG A 90 -15.34 14.19 -11.44
C ARG A 90 -16.66 14.67 -10.83
N LEU A 91 -17.03 14.14 -9.66
CA LEU A 91 -18.25 14.55 -8.95
C LEU A 91 -18.16 16.00 -8.46
N ALA A 92 -17.01 16.40 -7.90
CA ALA A 92 -16.78 17.76 -7.44
C ALA A 92 -16.85 18.79 -8.59
N GLU A 93 -16.28 18.47 -9.76
CA GLU A 93 -16.37 19.35 -10.93
C GLU A 93 -17.82 19.47 -11.44
N ALA A 94 -18.56 18.36 -11.49
CA ALA A 94 -19.95 18.36 -11.90
C ALA A 94 -20.84 19.18 -10.96
N GLU A 95 -20.61 19.06 -9.64
CA GLU A 95 -21.32 19.84 -8.63
C GLU A 95 -21.02 21.34 -8.75
N LYS A 96 -19.74 21.71 -8.88
CA LYS A 96 -19.34 23.11 -9.09
C LYS A 96 -20.02 23.72 -10.32
N LYS A 97 -20.02 22.99 -11.45
CA LYS A 97 -20.67 23.46 -12.69
C LYS A 97 -22.19 23.57 -12.55
N LYS A 98 -22.82 22.70 -11.76
CA LYS A 98 -24.26 22.77 -11.47
C LYS A 98 -24.58 24.02 -10.65
N LEU A 99 -23.82 24.28 -9.58
CA LEU A 99 -23.98 25.47 -8.73
C LEU A 99 -23.77 26.77 -9.51
N GLU A 100 -22.75 26.83 -10.38
CA GLU A 100 -22.52 27.99 -11.26
C GLU A 100 -23.71 28.24 -12.21
N ARG A 101 -24.25 27.16 -12.82
CA ARG A 101 -25.42 27.27 -13.70
C ARG A 101 -26.68 27.72 -12.94
N GLU A 102 -26.89 27.21 -11.74
CA GLU A 102 -28.03 27.60 -10.89
C GLU A 102 -27.89 29.06 -10.44
N ALA A 103 -26.71 29.51 -10.04
CA ALA A 103 -26.44 30.90 -9.68
C ALA A 103 -26.64 31.88 -10.85
N ILE A 104 -26.28 31.49 -12.07
CA ILE A 104 -26.52 32.31 -13.28
C ILE A 104 -28.03 32.39 -13.56
N LYS A 105 -28.75 31.26 -13.49
CA LYS A 105 -30.21 31.24 -13.69
C LYS A 105 -30.90 32.13 -12.66
N ASP A 106 -30.53 32.03 -11.40
CA ASP A 106 -31.14 32.80 -10.31
C ASP A 106 -30.91 34.30 -10.49
N ARG A 107 -29.67 34.73 -10.81
CA ARG A 107 -29.34 36.13 -11.16
C ARG A 107 -30.10 36.65 -12.38
N THR A 108 -30.36 35.80 -13.37
CA THR A 108 -31.09 36.20 -14.58
C THR A 108 -32.58 36.40 -14.28
N VAL A 109 -33.15 35.57 -13.42
CA VAL A 109 -34.53 35.72 -12.94
C VAL A 109 -34.67 36.99 -12.10
N THR A 110 -33.75 37.26 -11.16
CA THR A 110 -33.79 38.50 -10.35
C THR A 110 -33.69 39.76 -11.23
N ASN A 111 -32.74 39.80 -12.17
CA ASN A 111 -32.58 40.96 -13.06
C ASN A 111 -33.76 41.19 -14.01
N SER A 112 -34.47 40.14 -14.42
CA SER A 112 -35.66 40.27 -15.27
C SER A 112 -36.91 40.71 -14.50
N SER A 113 -37.00 40.38 -13.20
CA SER A 113 -38.05 40.91 -12.31
C SER A 113 -37.83 42.40 -11.98
N ALA A 114 -36.60 42.82 -11.66
CA ALA A 114 -36.29 44.21 -11.35
C ALA A 114 -36.58 45.18 -12.50
N ARG A 115 -36.37 44.75 -13.76
CA ARG A 115 -36.66 45.58 -14.95
C ARG A 115 -38.16 45.73 -15.26
N LYS A 116 -39.03 44.88 -14.71
CA LYS A 116 -40.48 44.98 -14.92
C LYS A 116 -41.14 45.98 -13.97
N ASP A 117 -40.53 46.24 -12.81
CA ASP A 117 -41.07 47.19 -11.83
C ASP A 117 -40.68 48.65 -12.12
N ASP A 118 -39.63 48.89 -12.91
CA ASP A 118 -39.23 50.25 -13.37
C ASP A 118 -40.04 50.79 -14.57
N VAL A 119 -40.98 50.00 -15.11
CA VAL A 119 -41.87 50.42 -16.21
C VAL A 119 -43.31 50.44 -15.70
N LYS A 120 -43.64 51.37 -14.82
CA LYS A 120 -45.03 51.71 -14.51
C LYS A 120 -45.20 53.17 -14.09
#